data_AF-A0A1G9IG10-F1
#
_entry.id   AF-A0A1G9IG10-F1
#
_cell.length_a   1.000
_cell.length_b   1.000
_cell.length_c   1.000
_cell.angle_alpha   90.00
_cell.angle_beta   90.00
_cell.angle_gamma   90.00
#
_symmetry.space_group_name_H-M   'P 1'
#
loop_
_entity.id
_entity.type
_entity.pdbx_description
1 polymer ?
#
loop_
_entity_poly.entity_id
_entity_poly.type
_entity_poly.pdbx_seq_one_letter_code
_entity_poly.pdbx_strand_id
1 'polypeptide(L)'
;MKKRRGISPNDVKRWIAKGDGQGTGREYKPFFHVRDVPSCGRSSMVLGLKTGRVHHYLSDLEYACHILAEYAGDITDIREQFTLLPWEETQRIADGLGIRHPTYPGTKTPTLITSDLVLTSEKEGQKSYGVICVKHSSATILPREANMFTSKFKKIGRRVRRVMEKLLIEKTYWELRGVSWRLVTEQDIPMVRVRNLDLLRGSMVSEELDSVNTLMGDFLKIFDSNWTANRTFLRILDRVGEKIGLSREECFTLFSRAVWLRLLPVDLDKKVIHHDQPLLRIANQGGDRC
;
A
#
# COMPACT_ATOMS: atom_id res chain seq x y z
N MET A 1 -17.43 17.13 -1.51
CA MET A 1 -17.58 17.12 -0.03
C MET A 1 -19.00 17.56 0.28
N LYS A 2 -19.85 16.74 0.92
CA LYS A 2 -20.66 17.32 2.00
C LYS A 2 -19.62 17.70 3.05
N LYS A 3 -19.10 18.93 2.96
CA LYS A 3 -18.09 19.45 3.89
C LYS A 3 -18.67 19.17 5.27
N ARG A 4 -17.98 18.39 6.11
CA ARG A 4 -18.24 18.38 7.56
C ARG A 4 -18.04 19.85 7.99
N ARG A 5 -19.10 20.65 7.99
CA ARG A 5 -19.07 22.09 8.29
C ARG A 5 -19.24 22.24 9.79
N GLY A 6 -18.47 23.15 10.39
CA GLY A 6 -18.57 23.42 11.82
C GLY A 6 -18.02 22.33 12.73
N ILE A 7 -17.01 21.55 12.28
CA ILE A 7 -16.31 20.58 13.14
C ILE A 7 -15.76 21.31 14.37
N SER A 8 -16.22 20.88 15.54
CA SER A 8 -15.80 21.36 16.86
C SER A 8 -14.75 20.42 17.47
N PRO A 9 -14.01 20.87 18.50
CA PRO A 9 -13.13 19.98 19.28
C PRO A 9 -13.87 18.77 19.89
N ASN A 10 -15.15 18.92 20.23
CA ASN A 10 -15.96 17.82 20.77
C ASN A 10 -16.22 16.73 19.73
N ASP A 11 -16.35 17.08 18.46
CA ASP A 11 -16.47 16.09 17.39
C ASP A 11 -15.20 15.25 17.28
N VAL A 12 -14.03 15.88 17.39
CA VAL A 12 -12.74 15.19 17.35
C VAL A 12 -12.58 14.24 18.54
N LYS A 13 -12.88 14.72 19.75
CA LYS A 13 -12.87 13.88 20.96
C LYS A 13 -13.81 12.68 20.84
N ARG A 14 -14.99 12.86 20.24
CA ARG A 14 -15.93 11.77 19.98
C ARG A 14 -15.39 10.75 18.97
N TRP A 15 -14.68 11.17 17.92
CA TRP A 15 -14.04 10.24 16.97
C TRP A 15 -12.92 9.42 17.64
N ILE A 16 -12.10 10.08 18.46
CA ILE A 16 -11.06 9.40 19.24
C ILE A 16 -11.69 8.38 20.20
N ALA A 17 -12.75 8.76 20.93
CA ALA A 17 -13.46 7.86 21.85
C ALA A 17 -14.13 6.66 21.15
N LYS A 18 -14.46 6.79 19.86
CA LYS A 18 -15.00 5.69 19.04
C LYS A 18 -13.94 4.72 18.53
N GLY A 19 -12.66 5.07 18.68
CA GLY A 19 -11.55 4.27 18.18
C GLY A 19 -11.18 4.56 16.73
N ASP A 20 -11.56 5.72 16.15
CA ASP A 20 -11.20 6.05 14.77
C ASP A 20 -9.66 6.21 14.64
N GLY A 21 -9.05 5.48 13.71
CA GLY A 21 -7.61 5.29 13.48
C GLY A 21 -6.87 4.48 14.57
N GLN A 22 -7.59 3.73 15.40
CA GLN A 22 -7.04 2.91 16.48
C GLN A 22 -7.34 1.41 16.25
N GLY A 23 -6.69 0.56 17.04
CA GLY A 23 -6.78 -0.90 16.96
C GLY A 23 -5.61 -1.54 16.21
N THR A 24 -5.73 -2.84 15.94
CA THR A 24 -4.73 -3.67 15.26
C THR A 24 -5.39 -4.79 14.47
N GLY A 25 -4.78 -5.25 13.38
CA GLY A 25 -5.25 -6.38 12.59
C GLY A 25 -6.70 -6.21 12.13
N ARG A 26 -7.55 -7.23 12.39
CA ARG A 26 -8.99 -7.24 12.06
C ARG A 26 -9.79 -6.12 12.71
N GLU A 27 -9.40 -5.72 13.93
CA GLU A 27 -10.14 -4.76 14.75
C GLU A 27 -9.70 -3.30 14.50
N TYR A 28 -8.70 -3.09 13.65
CA TYR A 28 -8.26 -1.74 13.31
C TYR A 28 -9.31 -0.99 12.48
N LYS A 29 -9.57 0.26 12.83
CA LYS A 29 -10.52 1.15 12.15
C LYS A 29 -9.77 2.33 11.55
N PRO A 30 -9.68 2.50 10.22
CA PRO A 30 -9.02 3.66 9.63
C PRO A 30 -9.77 4.95 9.93
N PHE A 31 -9.05 6.07 10.08
CA PHE A 31 -9.70 7.36 10.37
C PHE A 31 -10.51 7.90 9.18
N PHE A 32 -10.00 7.72 7.97
CA PHE A 32 -10.68 8.10 6.74
C PHE A 32 -11.11 6.86 5.96
N HIS A 33 -12.35 6.88 5.49
CA HIS A 33 -12.86 5.89 4.54
C HIS A 33 -12.98 6.52 3.15
N VAL A 34 -13.07 5.69 2.11
CA VAL A 34 -13.21 6.13 0.71
C VAL A 34 -14.39 7.12 0.52
N ARG A 35 -15.46 6.98 1.31
CA ARG A 35 -16.65 7.86 1.24
C ARG A 35 -16.45 9.23 1.89
N ASP A 36 -15.43 9.39 2.75
CA ASP A 36 -15.19 10.63 3.49
C ASP A 36 -14.48 11.69 2.66
N VAL A 37 -13.65 11.27 1.70
CA VAL A 37 -12.77 12.15 0.94
C VAL A 37 -13.19 12.15 -0.54
N PRO A 38 -13.56 13.30 -1.13
CA PRO A 38 -13.79 13.39 -2.56
C PRO A 38 -12.50 13.02 -3.27
N SER A 39 -12.54 11.98 -4.10
CA SER A 39 -11.33 11.54 -4.78
C SER A 39 -10.86 12.65 -5.74
N CYS A 40 -9.58 13.01 -5.69
CA CYS A 40 -8.93 13.78 -6.75
C CYS A 40 -8.38 12.87 -7.87
N GLY A 41 -8.73 11.58 -7.80
CA GLY A 41 -8.28 10.48 -8.65
C GLY A 41 -9.13 9.23 -8.35
N ARG A 42 -8.50 8.05 -8.30
CA ARG A 42 -9.16 6.80 -7.92
C ARG A 42 -8.92 6.48 -6.44
N SER A 43 -9.98 6.05 -5.76
CA SER A 43 -9.93 5.46 -4.42
C SER A 43 -10.24 3.98 -4.50
N SER A 44 -9.69 3.19 -3.58
CA SER A 44 -9.79 1.72 -3.61
C SER A 44 -10.26 1.17 -2.27
N MET A 45 -11.13 0.16 -2.32
CA MET A 45 -11.46 -0.71 -1.20
C MET A 45 -10.94 -2.10 -1.53
N VAL A 46 -10.16 -2.71 -0.63
CA VAL A 46 -9.49 -3.98 -0.89
C VAL A 46 -9.50 -4.85 0.37
N LEU A 47 -9.92 -6.11 0.24
CA LEU A 47 -9.86 -7.08 1.34
C LEU A 47 -8.40 -7.47 1.59
N GLY A 48 -7.82 -7.10 2.73
CA GLY A 48 -6.44 -7.46 3.10
C GLY A 48 -6.31 -8.96 3.41
N LEU A 49 -5.34 -9.62 2.77
CA LEU A 49 -5.07 -11.04 2.96
C LEU A 49 -4.44 -11.30 4.34
N LYS A 50 -3.58 -10.40 4.81
CA LYS A 50 -2.95 -10.52 6.15
C LYS A 50 -3.90 -10.21 7.28
N THR A 51 -4.73 -9.19 7.08
CA THR A 51 -5.56 -8.61 8.15
C THR A 51 -6.98 -9.16 8.14
N GLY A 52 -7.50 -9.69 7.02
CA GLY A 52 -8.87 -10.18 6.90
C GLY A 52 -9.94 -9.08 6.95
N ARG A 53 -9.57 -7.80 6.80
CA ARG A 53 -10.51 -6.67 6.77
C ARG A 53 -10.42 -5.90 5.45
N VAL A 54 -11.44 -5.11 5.15
CA VAL A 54 -11.40 -4.19 4.01
C VAL A 54 -10.57 -2.95 4.38
N HIS A 55 -9.54 -2.68 3.59
CA HIS A 55 -8.73 -1.47 3.69
C HIS A 55 -9.28 -0.36 2.79
N HIS A 56 -9.04 0.89 3.18
CA HIS A 56 -9.52 2.07 2.47
C HIS A 56 -8.36 2.96 2.01
N TYR A 57 -8.12 2.99 0.69
CA TYR A 57 -7.06 3.81 0.09
C TYR A 57 -7.63 4.98 -0.71
N LEU A 58 -7.02 6.15 -0.54
CA LEU A 58 -7.51 7.41 -1.08
C LEU A 58 -6.76 7.83 -2.36
N SER A 59 -5.78 7.04 -2.80
CA SER A 59 -5.04 7.22 -4.03
C SER A 59 -4.48 5.90 -4.58
N ASP A 60 -4.17 5.86 -5.87
CA ASP A 60 -3.52 4.71 -6.51
C ASP A 60 -2.12 4.42 -5.94
N LEU A 61 -1.39 5.44 -5.50
CA LEU A 61 -0.06 5.26 -4.90
C LEU A 61 -0.16 4.61 -3.51
N GLU A 62 -1.16 5.00 -2.71
CA GLU A 62 -1.41 4.32 -1.42
C GLU A 62 -1.78 2.85 -1.63
N TYR A 63 -2.64 2.57 -2.62
CA TYR A 63 -2.97 1.20 -2.99
C TYR A 63 -1.74 0.41 -3.47
N ALA A 64 -0.87 1.02 -4.26
CA ALA A 64 0.37 0.39 -4.69
C ALA A 64 1.28 0.03 -3.50
N CYS A 65 1.40 0.91 -2.49
CA CYS A 65 2.13 0.62 -1.25
C CYS A 65 1.48 -0.53 -0.46
N HIS A 66 0.14 -0.62 -0.42
CA HIS A 66 -0.56 -1.74 0.19
C HIS A 66 -0.21 -3.07 -0.46
N ILE A 67 -0.25 -3.14 -1.79
CA ILE A 67 0.08 -4.37 -2.53
C ILE A 67 1.50 -4.85 -2.22
N LEU A 68 2.46 -3.94 -2.13
CA LEU A 68 3.84 -4.26 -1.75
C LEU A 68 3.93 -4.76 -0.31
N ALA A 69 3.23 -4.10 0.62
CA ALA A 69 3.20 -4.49 2.03
C ALA A 69 2.50 -5.85 2.26
N GLU A 70 1.43 -6.13 1.51
CA GLU A 70 0.72 -7.42 1.51
C GLU A 70 1.58 -8.56 0.99
N TYR A 71 2.43 -8.29 0.00
CA TYR A 71 3.34 -9.31 -0.50
C TYR A 71 4.54 -9.52 0.44
N ALA A 72 5.01 -8.49 1.13
CA ALA A 72 6.18 -8.57 2.01
C ALA A 72 6.02 -9.66 3.09
N GLY A 73 7.07 -10.49 3.25
CA GLY A 73 7.01 -11.69 4.10
C GLY A 73 7.07 -11.39 5.59
N ASP A 74 7.72 -10.29 5.98
CA ASP A 74 7.90 -9.86 7.36
C ASP A 74 6.78 -8.94 7.88
N ILE A 75 5.95 -8.38 7.00
CA ILE A 75 4.81 -7.55 7.40
C ILE A 75 3.67 -8.45 7.92
N THR A 76 3.16 -8.12 9.10
CA THR A 76 2.06 -8.85 9.77
C THR A 76 0.79 -8.02 9.95
N ASP A 77 0.89 -6.69 9.97
CA ASP A 77 -0.27 -5.80 10.05
C ASP A 77 -0.04 -4.53 9.20
N ILE A 78 -1.13 -4.01 8.64
CA ILE A 78 -1.16 -2.83 7.79
C ILE A 78 -2.28 -1.94 8.32
N ARG A 79 -1.95 -0.71 8.73
CA ARG A 79 -2.90 0.24 9.32
C ARG A 79 -2.89 1.54 8.52
N GLU A 80 -3.85 1.68 7.63
CA GLU A 80 -4.00 2.87 6.78
C GLU A 80 -4.75 3.99 7.49
N GLN A 81 -4.44 5.25 7.15
CA GLN A 81 -5.09 6.43 7.73
C GLN A 81 -5.00 6.44 9.28
N PHE A 82 -3.81 6.14 9.80
CA PHE A 82 -3.53 5.94 11.22
C PHE A 82 -3.53 7.25 11.98
N THR A 83 -4.33 7.37 13.04
CA THR A 83 -4.44 8.59 13.84
C THR A 83 -3.20 8.80 14.72
N LEU A 84 -2.59 9.98 14.63
CA LEU A 84 -1.51 10.35 15.54
C LEU A 84 -2.12 10.82 16.87
N LEU A 85 -1.86 10.07 17.94
CA LEU A 85 -2.42 10.29 19.28
C LEU A 85 -1.31 10.27 20.34
N PRO A 86 -1.42 11.11 21.39
CA PRO A 86 -2.53 12.02 21.71
C PRO A 86 -2.69 13.20 20.74
N TRP A 87 -3.93 13.65 20.53
CA TRP A 87 -4.27 14.69 19.55
C TRP A 87 -3.55 16.03 19.81
N GLU A 88 -3.35 16.36 21.09
CA GLU A 88 -2.66 17.56 21.54
C GLU A 88 -1.14 17.50 21.30
N GLU A 89 -0.57 16.31 21.11
CA GLU A 89 0.87 16.17 20.90
C GLU A 89 1.30 16.74 19.56
N THR A 90 0.55 16.48 18.48
CA THR A 90 0.89 17.02 17.16
C THR A 90 0.83 18.56 17.15
N GLN A 91 -0.01 19.15 18.01
CA GLN A 91 -0.12 20.59 18.21
C GLN A 91 1.14 21.13 18.91
N ARG A 92 1.58 20.48 20.00
CA ARG A 92 2.84 20.83 20.68
C ARG A 92 4.05 20.69 19.76
N ILE A 93 4.10 19.64 18.94
CA ILE A 93 5.16 19.46 17.93
C ILE A 93 5.14 20.61 16.92
N ALA A 94 3.96 20.98 16.41
CA ALA A 94 3.83 22.09 15.47
C ALA A 94 4.30 23.41 16.09
N ASP A 95 3.91 23.68 17.34
CA ASP A 95 4.33 24.88 18.09
C ASP A 95 5.86 24.90 18.31
N GLY A 96 6.45 23.78 18.71
CA GLY A 96 7.90 23.64 18.89
C GLY A 96 8.70 23.82 17.59
N LEU A 97 8.11 23.48 16.45
CA LEU A 97 8.68 23.69 15.12
C LEU A 97 8.42 25.11 14.57
N GLY A 98 7.64 25.94 15.27
CA GLY A 98 7.20 27.24 14.75
C GLY A 98 6.24 27.13 13.55
N ILE A 99 5.57 26.00 13.39
CA ILE A 99 4.66 25.70 12.28
C ILE A 99 3.22 25.83 12.75
N ARG A 100 2.39 26.49 11.95
CA ARG A 100 0.95 26.55 12.22
C ARG A 100 0.31 25.16 12.10
N HIS A 101 -0.28 24.62 13.17
CA HIS A 101 -0.99 23.35 13.10
C HIS A 101 -2.17 23.40 12.08
N PRO A 102 -2.41 22.34 11.29
CA PRO A 102 -3.58 22.27 10.40
C PRO A 102 -4.91 22.34 11.16
N THR A 103 -5.91 22.98 10.54
CA THR A 103 -7.28 23.08 11.06
C THR A 103 -8.31 22.59 10.05
N TYR A 104 -9.46 22.14 10.53
CA TYR A 104 -10.55 21.74 9.64
C TYR A 104 -11.05 22.93 8.82
N PRO A 105 -11.38 22.76 7.53
CA PRO A 105 -11.78 23.87 6.67
C PRO A 105 -12.97 24.66 7.21
N GLY A 106 -12.80 25.97 7.37
CA GLY A 106 -13.84 26.87 7.88
C GLY A 106 -14.00 26.86 9.40
N THR A 107 -13.07 26.26 10.15
CA THR A 107 -13.07 26.28 11.63
C THR A 107 -11.68 26.61 12.19
N LYS A 108 -11.61 26.84 13.51
CA LYS A 108 -10.36 26.95 14.28
C LYS A 108 -9.94 25.62 14.92
N THR A 109 -10.72 24.56 14.72
CA THR A 109 -10.47 23.25 15.33
C THR A 109 -9.26 22.60 14.68
N PRO A 110 -8.20 22.25 15.43
CA PRO A 110 -7.06 21.51 14.91
C PRO A 110 -7.51 20.22 14.19
N THR A 111 -6.90 19.87 13.07
CA THR A 111 -7.21 18.57 12.45
C THR A 111 -6.63 17.45 13.30
N LEU A 112 -7.20 16.27 13.15
CA LEU A 112 -6.47 15.07 13.56
C LEU A 112 -5.51 14.74 12.41
N ILE A 113 -4.20 14.62 12.69
CA ILE A 113 -3.19 14.25 11.69
C ILE A 113 -3.15 12.73 11.58
N THR A 114 -3.07 12.24 10.33
CA THR A 114 -3.00 10.82 10.04
C THR A 114 -1.76 10.49 9.23
N SER A 115 -1.19 9.31 9.47
CA SER A 115 -0.20 8.70 8.58
C SER A 115 -0.89 7.79 7.57
N ASP A 116 -0.41 7.79 6.32
CA ASP A 116 -1.08 7.08 5.24
C ASP A 116 -1.05 5.56 5.46
N LEU A 117 0.11 4.98 5.78
CA LEU A 117 0.25 3.57 6.18
C LEU A 117 1.23 3.41 7.35
N VAL A 118 0.80 2.72 8.41
CA VAL A 118 1.67 2.21 9.49
C VAL A 118 1.74 0.70 9.37
N LEU A 119 2.95 0.20 9.17
CA LEU A 119 3.24 -1.22 8.99
C LEU A 119 3.79 -1.79 10.29
N THR A 120 3.33 -2.98 10.64
CA THR A 120 3.95 -3.81 11.68
C THR A 120 4.73 -4.92 10.99
N SER A 121 6.03 -4.99 11.28
CA SER A 121 6.93 -6.04 10.81
C SER A 121 7.34 -6.93 11.96
N GLU A 122 7.48 -8.23 11.71
CA GLU A 122 7.92 -9.22 12.68
C GLU A 122 9.03 -10.08 12.08
N LYS A 123 10.19 -10.09 12.75
CA LYS A 123 11.34 -10.93 12.41
C LYS A 123 11.83 -11.61 13.66
N GLU A 124 11.96 -12.95 13.62
CA GLU A 124 12.42 -13.75 14.76
C GLU A 124 11.63 -13.47 16.06
N GLY A 125 10.31 -13.22 15.93
CA GLY A 125 9.42 -12.87 17.05
C GLY A 125 9.53 -11.42 17.55
N GLN A 126 10.48 -10.63 17.03
CA GLN A 126 10.62 -9.22 17.38
C GLN A 126 9.75 -8.35 16.47
N LYS A 127 8.83 -7.61 17.08
CA LYS A 127 7.98 -6.62 16.39
C LYS A 127 8.69 -5.29 16.24
N SER A 128 8.49 -4.68 15.09
CA SER A 128 8.96 -3.34 14.72
C SER A 128 7.89 -2.61 13.93
N TYR A 129 7.98 -1.28 13.90
CA TYR A 129 7.04 -0.44 13.17
C TYR A 129 7.76 0.38 12.10
N GLY A 130 7.09 0.59 10.97
CA GLY A 130 7.53 1.48 9.91
C GLY A 130 6.37 2.28 9.36
N VAL A 131 6.63 3.52 8.96
CA VAL A 131 5.60 4.43 8.45
C VAL A 131 5.92 4.80 7.01
N ILE A 132 4.91 4.70 6.16
CA ILE A 132 4.95 5.13 4.77
C ILE A 132 3.96 6.28 4.63
N CYS A 133 4.48 7.46 4.31
CA CYS A 133 3.70 8.63 3.92
C CYS A 133 3.79 8.80 2.40
N VAL A 134 2.66 8.75 1.71
CA VAL A 134 2.58 8.69 0.25
C VAL A 134 2.19 10.04 -0.31
N LYS A 135 3.00 10.61 -1.20
CA LYS A 135 2.68 11.87 -1.89
C LYS A 135 3.16 11.80 -3.32
N HIS A 136 2.42 12.45 -4.24
CA HIS A 136 2.96 12.69 -5.57
C HIS A 136 4.18 13.61 -5.50
N SER A 137 5.22 13.34 -6.30
CA SER A 137 6.45 14.16 -6.33
C SER A 137 6.15 15.64 -6.64
N SER A 138 5.14 15.89 -7.49
CA SER A 138 4.66 17.24 -7.82
C SER A 138 4.10 18.02 -6.62
N ALA A 139 3.73 17.36 -5.52
CA ALA A 139 3.22 17.99 -4.31
C ALA A 139 4.31 18.34 -3.29
N THR A 140 5.55 17.87 -3.50
CA THR A 140 6.69 18.02 -2.58
C THR A 140 7.82 18.86 -3.17
N ILE A 141 7.88 18.99 -4.50
CA ILE A 141 8.90 19.78 -5.21
C ILE A 141 8.46 21.25 -5.34
N LEU A 142 9.33 22.18 -4.91
CA LEU A 142 9.13 23.61 -5.12
C LEU A 142 9.33 23.99 -6.60
N PRO A 143 8.50 24.89 -7.16
CA PRO A 143 8.77 25.48 -8.47
C PRO A 143 10.12 26.21 -8.46
N ARG A 144 10.89 26.09 -9.54
CA ARG A 144 12.16 26.83 -9.70
C ARG A 144 11.94 28.34 -9.58
N GLU A 145 12.89 29.05 -8.97
CA GLU A 145 12.79 30.49 -8.65
C GLU A 145 12.46 31.37 -9.87
N ALA A 146 13.04 31.06 -11.04
CA ALA A 146 12.76 31.76 -12.30
C ALA A 146 11.26 31.75 -12.69
N ASN A 147 10.48 30.77 -12.22
CA ASN A 147 9.05 30.67 -12.48
C ASN A 147 8.19 31.36 -11.39
N MET A 148 8.77 31.84 -10.29
CA MET A 148 7.99 32.29 -9.11
C MET A 148 7.35 33.68 -9.25
N PHE A 149 7.58 34.38 -10.36
CA PHE A 149 7.07 35.74 -10.61
C PHE A 149 5.56 35.79 -10.89
N THR A 150 4.92 34.68 -11.31
CA THR A 150 3.47 34.68 -11.56
C THR A 150 2.65 34.30 -10.32
N SER A 151 1.43 34.85 -10.22
CA SER A 151 0.49 34.58 -9.12
C SER A 151 0.14 33.09 -8.98
N LYS A 152 0.17 32.33 -10.09
CA LYS A 152 -0.05 30.87 -10.13
C LYS A 152 1.08 30.13 -9.41
N PHE A 153 2.34 30.43 -9.73
CA PHE A 153 3.49 29.76 -9.11
C PHE A 153 3.65 30.12 -7.62
N LYS A 154 3.31 31.37 -7.23
CA LYS A 154 3.24 31.74 -5.80
C LYS A 154 2.18 30.93 -5.02
N LYS A 155 1.05 30.57 -5.64
CA LYS A 155 0.04 29.68 -5.02
C LYS A 155 0.56 28.25 -4.89
N ILE A 156 1.23 27.73 -5.93
CA ILE A 156 1.83 26.39 -5.92
C ILE A 156 2.90 26.29 -4.82
N GLY A 157 3.84 27.24 -4.76
CA GLY A 157 4.88 27.26 -3.73
C GLY A 157 4.31 27.31 -2.31
N ARG A 158 3.23 28.08 -2.07
CA ARG A 158 2.52 28.08 -0.78
C ARG A 158 1.90 26.72 -0.45
N ARG A 159 1.29 26.05 -1.44
CA ARG A 159 0.70 24.71 -1.26
C ARG A 159 1.78 23.68 -0.91
N VAL A 160 2.90 23.68 -1.63
CA VAL A 160 4.03 22.76 -1.38
C VAL A 160 4.61 23.00 0.01
N ARG A 161 4.89 24.26 0.39
CA ARG A 161 5.32 24.58 1.75
C ARG A 161 4.36 24.05 2.81
N ARG A 162 3.05 24.23 2.59
CA ARG A 162 2.03 23.71 3.51
C ARG A 162 1.99 22.18 3.58
N VAL A 163 2.33 21.48 2.50
CA VAL A 163 2.49 20.02 2.51
C VAL A 163 3.72 19.64 3.35
N MET A 164 4.87 20.25 3.09
CA MET A 164 6.12 19.99 3.80
C MET A 164 6.02 20.26 5.31
N GLU A 165 5.36 21.35 5.71
CA GLU A 165 5.08 21.65 7.11
C GLU A 165 4.33 20.52 7.82
N LYS A 166 3.29 19.97 7.18
CA LYS A 166 2.51 18.86 7.75
C LYS A 166 3.33 17.57 7.81
N LEU A 167 4.12 17.31 6.76
CA LEU A 167 5.04 16.16 6.72
C LEU A 167 6.08 16.24 7.84
N LEU A 168 6.58 17.44 8.15
CA LEU A 168 7.55 17.61 9.22
C LEU A 168 6.92 17.32 10.59
N ILE A 169 5.70 17.78 10.86
CA ILE A 169 4.98 17.44 12.11
C ILE A 169 4.81 15.92 12.23
N GLU A 170 4.36 15.25 11.16
CA GLU A 170 4.20 13.80 11.11
C GLU A 170 5.52 13.06 11.33
N LYS A 171 6.58 13.46 10.61
CA LYS A 171 7.91 12.88 10.72
C LYS A 171 8.45 13.01 12.15
N THR A 172 8.42 14.22 12.72
CA THR A 172 8.89 14.47 14.09
C THR A 172 8.12 13.63 15.11
N TYR A 173 6.80 13.48 14.94
CA TYR A 173 5.99 12.62 15.83
C TYR A 173 6.50 11.17 15.89
N TRP A 174 6.88 10.60 14.74
CA TRP A 174 7.38 9.22 14.66
C TRP A 174 8.85 9.07 15.07
N GLU A 175 9.70 10.05 14.73
CA GLU A 175 11.11 10.04 15.14
C GLU A 175 11.27 10.11 16.65
N LEU A 176 10.43 10.89 17.34
CA LEU A 176 10.38 10.92 18.82
C LEU A 176 10.04 9.57 19.45
N ARG A 177 9.47 8.63 18.68
CA ARG A 177 9.13 7.26 19.10
C ARG A 177 10.14 6.22 18.60
N GLY A 178 11.22 6.64 17.94
CA GLY A 178 12.19 5.73 17.33
C GLY A 178 11.61 4.91 16.18
N VAL A 179 10.51 5.34 15.58
CA VAL A 179 9.85 4.64 14.47
C VAL A 179 10.33 5.21 13.14
N SER A 180 10.77 4.34 12.23
CA SER A 180 11.20 4.75 10.89
C SER A 180 10.04 5.38 10.11
N TRP A 181 10.25 6.61 9.62
CA TRP A 181 9.29 7.32 8.78
C TRP A 181 9.88 7.56 7.38
N ARG A 182 9.12 7.21 6.34
CA ARG A 182 9.55 7.38 4.94
C ARG A 182 8.49 8.10 4.11
N LEU A 183 8.92 9.14 3.40
CA LEU A 183 8.15 9.74 2.31
C LEU A 183 8.35 8.90 1.04
N VAL A 184 7.26 8.49 0.41
CA VAL A 184 7.24 7.68 -0.81
C VAL A 184 6.46 8.40 -1.89
N THR A 185 7.01 8.40 -3.09
CA THR A 185 6.42 8.98 -4.30
C THR A 185 6.28 7.94 -5.40
N GLU A 186 5.66 8.31 -6.52
CA GLU A 186 5.59 7.45 -7.72
C GLU A 186 6.95 7.01 -8.27
N GLN A 187 8.04 7.70 -7.90
CA GLN A 187 9.41 7.37 -8.33
C GLN A 187 10.02 6.24 -7.50
N ASP A 188 9.52 6.05 -6.27
CA ASP A 188 10.04 5.06 -5.31
C ASP A 188 9.31 3.71 -5.41
N ILE A 189 8.20 3.66 -6.16
CA ILE A 189 7.32 2.50 -6.24
C ILE A 189 7.64 1.69 -7.50
N PRO A 190 8.04 0.40 -7.38
CA PRO A 190 8.26 -0.47 -8.54
C PRO A 190 6.92 -0.86 -9.17
N MET A 191 6.37 0.01 -10.03
CA MET A 191 5.03 -0.14 -10.60
C MET A 191 4.84 -1.41 -11.42
N VAL A 192 5.91 -1.97 -12.01
CA VAL A 192 5.83 -3.27 -12.71
C VAL A 192 5.51 -4.40 -11.72
N ARG A 193 6.24 -4.47 -10.60
CA ARG A 193 5.96 -5.41 -9.51
C ARG A 193 4.57 -5.23 -8.94
N VAL A 194 4.15 -3.99 -8.70
CA VAL A 194 2.79 -3.70 -8.20
C VAL A 194 1.73 -4.27 -9.15
N ARG A 195 1.84 -4.01 -10.46
CA ARG A 195 0.88 -4.52 -11.46
C ARG A 195 0.85 -6.04 -11.51
N ASN A 196 2.02 -6.68 -11.44
CA ASN A 196 2.10 -8.13 -11.41
C ASN A 196 1.47 -8.70 -10.15
N LEU A 197 1.81 -8.18 -8.97
CA LEU A 197 1.22 -8.64 -7.72
C LEU A 197 -0.30 -8.42 -7.69
N ASP A 198 -0.77 -7.26 -8.13
CA ASP A 198 -2.20 -6.94 -8.20
C ASP A 198 -2.97 -7.91 -9.12
N LEU A 199 -2.37 -8.29 -10.26
CA LEU A 199 -2.90 -9.31 -11.15
C LEU A 199 -3.04 -10.68 -10.46
N LEU A 200 -2.01 -11.12 -9.74
CA LEU A 200 -1.98 -12.44 -9.09
C LEU A 200 -2.86 -12.49 -7.83
N ARG A 201 -3.12 -11.33 -7.22
CA ARG A 201 -3.88 -11.21 -5.97
C ARG A 201 -5.30 -11.74 -6.09
N GLY A 202 -5.95 -11.61 -7.25
CA GLY A 202 -7.31 -12.10 -7.47
C GLY A 202 -7.46 -13.58 -7.09
N SER A 203 -6.49 -14.41 -7.45
CA SER A 203 -6.50 -15.84 -7.11
C SER A 203 -6.32 -16.15 -5.63
N MET A 204 -5.84 -15.20 -4.82
CA MET A 204 -5.71 -15.37 -3.37
C MET A 204 -7.03 -15.17 -2.63
N VAL A 205 -8.02 -14.52 -3.26
CA VAL A 205 -9.34 -14.26 -2.66
C VAL A 205 -10.45 -15.12 -3.25
N SER A 206 -10.20 -15.81 -4.37
CA SER A 206 -11.16 -16.73 -5.00
C SER A 206 -11.28 -18.06 -4.25
N GLU A 207 -12.08 -18.08 -3.18
CA GLU A 207 -12.36 -19.27 -2.36
C GLU A 207 -13.00 -20.40 -3.19
N GLU A 208 -13.77 -20.06 -4.23
CA GLU A 208 -14.42 -21.01 -5.14
C GLU A 208 -13.44 -21.94 -5.89
N LEU A 209 -12.16 -21.54 -5.98
CA LEU A 209 -11.10 -22.33 -6.60
C LEU A 209 -10.18 -22.99 -5.56
N ASP A 210 -10.55 -23.06 -4.28
CA ASP A 210 -9.66 -23.65 -3.26
C ASP A 210 -9.46 -25.16 -3.42
N SER A 211 -10.42 -25.87 -4.03
CA SER A 211 -10.32 -27.31 -4.29
C SER A 211 -9.09 -27.67 -5.14
N VAL A 212 -8.68 -26.79 -6.07
CA VAL A 212 -7.53 -27.06 -6.94
C VAL A 212 -6.19 -26.99 -6.20
N ASN A 213 -6.13 -26.40 -5.00
CA ASN A 213 -4.89 -26.32 -4.21
C ASN A 213 -4.29 -27.70 -3.89
N THR A 214 -5.12 -28.75 -3.86
CA THR A 214 -4.68 -30.14 -3.71
C THR A 214 -3.70 -30.58 -4.80
N LEU A 215 -3.76 -29.95 -5.98
CA LEU A 215 -2.91 -30.25 -7.15
C LEU A 215 -1.67 -29.35 -7.23
N MET A 216 -1.41 -28.50 -6.22
CA MET A 216 -0.29 -27.55 -6.22
C MET A 216 1.06 -28.25 -6.45
N GLY A 217 1.30 -29.40 -5.80
CA GLY A 217 2.54 -30.15 -5.94
C GLY A 217 2.79 -30.63 -7.38
N ASP A 218 1.78 -31.23 -8.00
CA ASP A 218 1.84 -31.70 -9.39
C ASP A 218 1.95 -30.53 -10.36
N PHE A 219 1.21 -29.45 -10.11
CA PHE A 219 1.29 -28.22 -10.88
C PHE A 219 2.71 -27.66 -10.90
N LEU A 220 3.37 -27.49 -9.75
CA LEU A 220 4.74 -26.97 -9.68
C LEU A 220 5.71 -27.82 -10.50
N LYS A 221 5.68 -29.14 -10.32
CA LYS A 221 6.56 -30.10 -11.02
C LYS A 221 6.37 -30.04 -12.53
N ILE A 222 5.12 -30.06 -12.98
CA ILE A 222 4.78 -30.07 -14.40
C ILE A 222 5.04 -28.69 -15.02
N PHE A 223 4.76 -27.60 -14.30
CA PHE A 223 5.04 -26.24 -14.72
C PHE A 223 6.54 -26.01 -14.94
N ASP A 224 7.38 -26.45 -14.00
CA ASP A 224 8.84 -26.38 -14.13
C ASP A 224 9.36 -27.19 -15.33
N SER A 225 8.86 -28.41 -15.50
CA SER A 225 9.24 -29.27 -16.63
C SER A 225 8.82 -28.72 -18.00
N ASN A 226 7.80 -27.84 -18.04
CA ASN A 226 7.28 -27.23 -19.26
C ASN A 226 7.73 -25.77 -19.47
N TRP A 227 8.44 -25.17 -18.52
CA TRP A 227 8.90 -23.79 -18.66
C TRP A 227 10.11 -23.70 -19.61
N THR A 228 10.07 -22.75 -20.53
CA THR A 228 11.23 -22.36 -21.35
C THR A 228 11.22 -20.85 -21.60
N ALA A 229 12.40 -20.25 -21.78
CA ALA A 229 12.54 -18.80 -22.00
C ALA A 229 11.90 -18.29 -23.31
N ASN A 230 11.61 -19.19 -24.25
CA ASN A 230 11.07 -18.84 -25.57
C ASN A 230 9.59 -19.20 -25.73
N ARG A 231 8.96 -19.83 -24.72
CA ARG A 231 7.56 -20.23 -24.77
C ARG A 231 6.68 -19.18 -24.08
N THR A 232 5.58 -18.82 -24.73
CA THR A 232 4.60 -17.89 -24.17
C THR A 232 3.99 -18.48 -22.90
N PHE A 233 3.65 -17.60 -21.95
CA PHE A 233 3.04 -18.00 -20.69
C PHE A 233 1.74 -18.81 -20.92
N LEU A 234 0.92 -18.39 -21.87
CA LEU A 234 -0.31 -19.08 -22.27
C LEU A 234 -0.05 -20.55 -22.67
N ARG A 235 0.95 -20.79 -23.52
CA ARG A 235 1.30 -22.15 -23.97
C ARG A 235 1.87 -23.02 -22.86
N ILE A 236 2.47 -22.41 -21.83
CA ILE A 236 2.89 -23.16 -20.64
C ILE A 236 1.65 -23.62 -19.88
N LEU A 237 0.69 -22.72 -19.61
CA LEU A 237 -0.54 -23.07 -18.91
C LEU A 237 -1.34 -24.14 -19.67
N ASP A 238 -1.48 -24.04 -20.99
CA ASP A 238 -2.22 -25.03 -21.80
C ASP A 238 -1.62 -26.44 -21.65
N ARG A 239 -0.29 -26.57 -21.75
CA ARG A 239 0.40 -27.86 -21.59
C ARG A 239 0.33 -28.43 -20.18
N VAL A 240 0.28 -27.56 -19.17
CA VAL A 240 0.13 -27.98 -17.77
C VAL A 240 -1.31 -28.46 -17.55
N GLY A 241 -2.29 -27.70 -18.06
CA GLY A 241 -3.70 -28.05 -18.02
C GLY A 241 -4.02 -29.38 -18.69
N GLU A 242 -3.50 -29.62 -19.90
CA GLU A 242 -3.65 -30.89 -20.62
C GLU A 242 -3.10 -32.10 -19.84
N LYS A 243 -2.00 -31.91 -19.07
CA LYS A 243 -1.36 -32.99 -18.31
C LYS A 243 -2.06 -33.30 -16.98
N ILE A 244 -2.64 -32.29 -16.33
CA ILE A 244 -3.25 -32.42 -15.00
C ILE A 244 -4.78 -32.57 -15.11
N GLY A 245 -5.36 -32.25 -16.27
CA GLY A 245 -6.82 -32.22 -16.46
C GLY A 245 -7.45 -30.94 -15.91
N LEU A 246 -6.73 -29.82 -15.96
CA LEU A 246 -7.19 -28.52 -15.46
C LEU A 246 -7.49 -27.57 -16.62
N SER A 247 -8.50 -26.73 -16.42
CA SER A 247 -8.75 -25.58 -17.27
C SER A 247 -7.63 -24.55 -17.16
N ARG A 248 -7.60 -23.62 -18.13
CA ARG A 248 -6.63 -22.52 -18.12
C ARG A 248 -6.81 -21.59 -16.93
N GLU A 249 -8.05 -21.37 -16.48
CA GLU A 249 -8.37 -20.55 -15.32
C GLU A 249 -7.82 -21.17 -14.04
N GLU A 250 -8.06 -22.47 -13.82
CA GLU A 250 -7.52 -23.21 -12.67
C GLU A 250 -5.99 -23.24 -12.68
N CYS A 251 -5.38 -23.43 -13.85
CA CYS A 251 -3.93 -23.34 -14.01
C CYS A 251 -3.38 -21.95 -13.69
N PHE A 252 -4.07 -20.89 -14.11
CA PHE A 252 -3.69 -19.52 -13.78
C PHE A 252 -3.85 -19.22 -12.28
N THR A 253 -4.88 -19.78 -11.65
CA THR A 253 -5.08 -19.68 -10.20
C THR A 253 -3.97 -20.36 -9.41
N LEU A 254 -3.60 -21.59 -9.77
CA LEU A 254 -2.46 -22.27 -9.17
C LEU A 254 -1.14 -21.53 -9.40
N PHE A 255 -0.93 -21.02 -10.62
CA PHE A 255 0.22 -20.16 -10.93
C PHE A 255 0.28 -18.95 -10.00
N SER A 256 -0.82 -18.20 -9.90
CA SER A 256 -0.90 -16.97 -9.11
C SER A 256 -0.64 -17.22 -7.64
N ARG A 257 -1.26 -18.26 -7.08
CA ARG A 257 -1.04 -18.70 -5.69
C ARG A 257 0.41 -19.14 -5.48
N ALA A 258 0.97 -19.93 -6.39
CA ALA A 258 2.36 -20.39 -6.31
C ALA A 258 3.36 -19.22 -6.32
N VAL A 259 3.15 -18.20 -7.15
CA VAL A 259 4.01 -17.01 -7.19
C VAL A 259 3.82 -16.15 -5.93
N TRP A 260 2.58 -15.97 -5.47
CA TRP A 260 2.28 -15.21 -4.26
C TRP A 260 2.93 -15.85 -3.01
N LEU A 261 2.87 -17.19 -2.93
CA LEU A 261 3.47 -18.00 -1.86
C LEU A 261 4.97 -18.26 -2.08
N ARG A 262 5.59 -17.67 -3.11
CA ARG A 262 7.03 -17.80 -3.44
C ARG A 262 7.49 -19.23 -3.77
N LEU A 263 6.57 -20.09 -4.20
CA LEU A 263 6.84 -21.45 -4.65
C LEU A 263 7.40 -21.49 -6.08
N LEU A 264 7.09 -20.47 -6.90
CA LEU A 264 7.64 -20.30 -8.24
C LEU A 264 8.55 -19.06 -8.35
N PRO A 265 9.77 -19.19 -8.89
CA PRO A 265 10.74 -18.09 -8.97
C PRO A 265 10.45 -17.20 -10.21
N VAL A 266 9.37 -16.43 -10.18
CA VAL A 266 9.00 -15.50 -11.26
C VAL A 266 9.61 -14.12 -11.03
N ASP A 267 10.18 -13.53 -12.08
CA ASP A 267 10.70 -12.16 -12.03
C ASP A 267 9.52 -11.17 -12.13
N LEU A 268 9.18 -10.57 -11.00
CA LEU A 268 8.07 -9.64 -10.88
C LEU A 268 8.44 -8.20 -11.27
N ASP A 269 9.71 -7.89 -11.51
CA ASP A 269 10.20 -6.51 -11.63
C ASP A 269 10.47 -6.09 -13.08
N LYS A 270 10.95 -7.01 -13.92
CA LYS A 270 11.41 -6.65 -15.27
C LYS A 270 10.29 -6.27 -16.23
N LYS A 271 9.21 -7.05 -16.25
CA LYS A 271 8.10 -6.86 -17.19
C LYS A 271 6.76 -7.23 -16.56
N VAL A 272 5.71 -6.57 -17.03
CA VAL A 272 4.33 -6.96 -16.68
C VAL A 272 4.05 -8.32 -17.32
N ILE A 273 3.52 -9.26 -16.53
CA ILE A 273 3.13 -10.59 -16.97
C ILE A 273 2.05 -10.45 -18.03
N HIS A 274 2.27 -11.07 -19.18
CA HIS A 274 1.33 -11.08 -20.29
C HIS A 274 1.25 -12.49 -20.88
N HIS A 275 0.05 -12.94 -21.20
CA HIS A 275 -0.21 -14.32 -21.65
C HIS A 275 0.55 -14.67 -22.94
N ASP A 276 0.65 -13.74 -23.89
CA ASP A 276 1.38 -13.93 -25.15
C ASP A 276 2.90 -13.70 -25.07
N GLN A 277 3.43 -13.35 -23.91
CA GLN A 277 4.86 -13.12 -23.74
C GLN A 277 5.51 -14.28 -22.97
N PRO A 278 6.81 -14.53 -23.15
CA PRO A 278 7.51 -15.48 -22.31
C PRO A 278 7.51 -15.06 -20.84
N LEU A 279 7.31 -16.03 -19.95
CA LEU A 279 7.34 -15.80 -18.52
C LEU A 279 8.79 -15.71 -18.02
N LEU A 280 9.18 -14.57 -17.48
CA LEU A 280 10.51 -14.35 -16.92
C LEU A 280 10.63 -15.02 -15.55
N ARG A 281 11.71 -15.77 -15.33
CA ARG A 281 12.08 -16.33 -14.04
C ARG A 281 13.29 -15.62 -13.45
N ILE A 282 13.37 -15.60 -12.13
CA ILE A 282 14.57 -15.18 -11.41
C ILE A 282 15.63 -16.25 -11.71
N ALA A 283 16.83 -15.84 -12.14
CA ALA A 283 17.94 -16.78 -12.26
C ALA A 283 18.21 -17.37 -10.88
N ASN A 284 18.36 -18.70 -10.77
CA ASN A 284 18.76 -19.33 -9.52
C ASN A 284 20.07 -18.69 -9.07
N GLN A 285 20.02 -17.76 -8.12
CA GLN A 285 21.15 -17.47 -7.28
C GLN A 285 21.26 -18.69 -6.37
N GLY A 286 22.27 -19.53 -6.61
CA GLY A 286 22.54 -20.66 -5.71
C GLY A 286 22.67 -20.13 -4.28
N GLY A 287 21.82 -20.60 -3.38
CA GLY A 287 21.75 -20.13 -2.00
C GLY A 287 20.47 -20.58 -1.34
N ASP A 288 20.53 -21.78 -0.76
CA ASP A 288 19.71 -22.35 0.31
C ASP A 288 18.21 -22.03 0.35
N ARG A 289 17.43 -23.03 -0.09
CA ARG A 289 16.09 -23.27 0.43
C ARG A 289 16.24 -24.02 1.76
N CYS A 290 16.22 -23.27 2.86
CA CYS A 290 15.89 -23.77 4.20
C CYS A 290 14.83 -22.85 4.81
#